data_AF-A0A6L3NE41-F1
#
_entry.id   AF-A0A6L3NE41-F1
#
_cell.length_a   1.000
_cell.length_b   1.000
_cell.length_c   1.000
_cell.angle_alpha   90.00
_cell.angle_beta   90.00
_cell.angle_gamma   90.00
#
_symmetry.space_group_name_H-M   'P 1'
#
loop_
_entity.id
_entity.type
_entity.pdbx_description
1 polymer ?
#
loop_
_entity_poly.entity_id
_entity_poly.type
_entity_poly.pdbx_seq_one_letter_code
_entity_poly.pdbx_strand_id
1 'polypeptide(L)'
;MRTIMHDRRLHFLVPFALPSAADAASSLHTLDSPALEKLLARASLVERVAGEDFQRTLPHERWLARQFGATQGNAADEAPLAPYMLLADGGDPGTHAWACVEPVHVEIAHDHLVLVDPSSLALDDGDAAALLAVARPLIEELGVRLEAPQPARWYLSSEQLARLAG
;
A
#
# COMPACT_ATOMS: atom_id res chain seq x y z
N MET A 1 -41.91 13.53 11.79
CA MET A 1 -40.75 13.51 10.87
C MET A 1 -39.49 13.50 11.69
N ARG A 2 -38.85 12.34 11.87
CA ARG A 2 -37.53 12.23 12.50
C ARG A 2 -36.49 12.45 11.42
N THR A 3 -35.74 13.54 11.51
CA THR A 3 -34.52 13.74 10.74
C THR A 3 -33.57 12.58 11.06
N ILE A 4 -33.32 11.71 10.10
CA ILE A 4 -32.27 10.69 10.19
C ILE A 4 -30.96 11.49 10.14
N MET A 5 -30.46 11.88 11.31
CA MET A 5 -29.06 12.26 11.45
C MET A 5 -28.25 11.04 11.01
N HIS A 6 -27.58 11.14 9.87
CA HIS A 6 -26.57 10.16 9.52
C HIS A 6 -25.57 10.15 10.68
N ASP A 7 -25.44 8.99 11.32
CA ASP A 7 -24.41 8.75 12.34
C ASP A 7 -23.07 9.06 11.67
N ARG A 8 -22.49 10.20 12.03
CA ARG A 8 -21.29 10.74 11.36
C ARG A 8 -20.11 9.95 11.90
N ARG A 9 -19.89 8.77 11.32
CA ARG A 9 -18.78 7.89 11.69
C ARG A 9 -17.48 8.44 11.13
N LEU A 10 -16.55 8.74 12.03
CA LEU A 10 -15.20 9.16 11.70
C LEU A 10 -14.25 7.98 11.93
N HIS A 11 -13.55 7.57 10.89
CA HIS A 11 -12.51 6.55 10.97
C HIS A 11 -11.13 7.22 10.94
N PHE A 12 -10.28 6.91 11.92
CA PHE A 12 -8.87 7.28 11.91
C PHE A 12 -8.04 6.06 11.54
N LEU A 13 -7.32 6.14 10.43
CA LEU A 13 -6.36 5.12 10.00
C LEU A 13 -4.96 5.69 10.16
N VAL A 14 -4.14 5.04 10.99
CA VAL A 14 -2.75 5.46 11.23
C VAL A 14 -1.82 4.29 10.87
N PRO A 15 -1.40 4.18 9.60
CA PRO A 15 -0.44 3.17 9.17
C PRO A 15 0.87 3.29 9.94
N PHE A 16 1.54 2.16 10.20
CA PHE A 16 2.88 2.10 10.80
C PHE A 16 3.04 2.82 12.16
N ALA A 17 1.93 3.03 12.88
CA ALA A 17 1.94 3.75 14.16
C ALA A 17 2.49 2.93 15.34
N LEU A 18 2.60 1.61 15.18
CA LEU A 18 3.06 0.73 16.25
C LEU A 18 4.57 0.53 16.15
N PRO A 19 5.32 0.74 17.24
CA PRO A 19 6.75 0.44 17.28
C PRO A 19 6.98 -1.08 17.18
N SER A 20 8.24 -1.46 17.02
CA SER A 20 8.65 -2.86 17.16
C SER A 20 8.21 -3.41 18.52
N ALA A 21 7.96 -4.72 18.60
CA ALA A 21 7.59 -5.35 19.87
C ALA A 21 8.66 -5.16 20.96
N ALA A 22 9.93 -5.05 20.57
CA ALA A 22 11.06 -4.82 21.48
C ALA A 22 11.03 -3.40 22.09
N ASP A 23 10.59 -2.41 21.33
CA ASP A 23 10.60 -1.00 21.74
C ASP A 23 9.25 -0.53 22.30
N ALA A 24 8.18 -1.31 22.16
CA ALA A 24 6.82 -0.88 22.46
C ALA A 24 6.62 -0.35 23.88
N ALA A 25 7.19 -0.99 24.90
CA ALA A 25 7.04 -0.54 26.28
C ALA A 25 7.72 0.82 26.50
N SER A 26 8.94 1.03 26.02
CA SER A 26 9.69 2.27 26.24
C SER A 26 9.19 3.42 25.36
N SER A 27 8.86 3.16 24.09
CA SER A 27 8.43 4.19 23.14
C SER A 27 7.04 4.75 23.43
N LEU A 28 6.11 3.94 23.98
CA LEU A 28 4.75 4.42 24.26
C LEU A 28 4.67 5.28 25.52
N HIS A 29 5.56 5.08 26.50
CA HIS A 29 5.54 5.82 27.77
C HIS A 29 6.01 7.28 27.65
N THR A 30 6.66 7.66 26.55
CA THR A 30 7.15 9.03 26.32
C THR A 30 6.20 9.87 25.46
N LEU A 31 5.10 9.30 24.98
CA LEU A 31 4.14 9.99 24.12
C LEU A 31 3.23 10.93 24.93
N ASP A 32 3.41 12.25 24.77
CA ASP A 32 2.46 13.24 25.30
C ASP A 32 1.26 13.39 24.35
N SER A 33 0.23 12.55 24.54
CA SER A 33 -0.94 12.49 23.65
C SER A 33 -2.28 12.41 24.41
N PRO A 34 -2.62 13.43 25.23
CA PRO A 34 -3.75 13.37 26.15
C PRO A 34 -5.11 13.15 25.46
N ALA A 35 -5.26 13.62 24.21
CA ALA A 35 -6.46 13.37 23.41
C ALA A 35 -6.58 11.90 22.98
N LEU A 36 -5.45 11.28 22.57
CA LEU A 36 -5.41 9.88 22.15
C LEU A 36 -5.60 8.96 23.35
N GLU A 37 -4.98 9.24 24.49
CA GLU A 37 -5.19 8.51 25.74
C GLU A 37 -6.68 8.50 26.14
N LYS A 38 -7.32 9.67 26.13
CA LYS A 38 -8.74 9.80 26.46
C LYS A 38 -9.64 9.03 25.48
N LEU A 39 -9.26 9.00 24.20
CA LEU A 39 -9.97 8.24 23.18
C LEU A 39 -9.79 6.73 23.40
N LEU A 40 -8.57 6.26 23.60
CA LEU A 40 -8.25 4.84 23.83
C LEU A 40 -8.86 4.32 25.14
N ALA A 41 -8.86 5.10 26.21
CA ALA A 41 -9.49 4.73 27.49
C ALA A 41 -11.01 4.52 27.40
N ARG A 42 -11.65 5.03 26.35
CA ARG A 42 -13.08 4.87 26.05
C ARG A 42 -13.33 3.94 24.87
N ALA A 43 -12.27 3.54 24.17
CA ALA A 43 -12.37 2.67 23.02
C ALA A 43 -12.69 1.24 23.48
N SER A 44 -13.40 0.51 22.64
CA SER A 44 -13.54 -0.94 22.75
C SER A 44 -12.74 -1.57 21.63
N LEU A 45 -11.92 -2.58 21.95
CA LEU A 45 -11.25 -3.38 20.92
C LEU A 45 -12.32 -4.19 20.19
N VAL A 46 -12.57 -3.86 18.93
CA VAL A 46 -13.56 -4.55 18.08
C VAL A 46 -12.92 -5.72 17.35
N GLU A 47 -11.72 -5.52 16.82
CA GLU A 47 -11.01 -6.51 16.02
C GLU A 47 -9.50 -6.36 16.24
N ARG A 48 -8.79 -7.49 16.18
CA ARG A 48 -7.34 -7.53 16.09
C ARG A 48 -6.97 -8.40 14.90
N VAL A 49 -6.28 -7.82 13.93
CA VAL A 49 -5.75 -8.53 12.77
C VAL A 49 -4.23 -8.61 12.93
N ALA A 50 -3.70 -9.82 13.07
CA ALA A 50 -2.27 -10.05 12.96
C ALA A 50 -1.89 -10.19 11.48
N GLY A 51 -0.73 -9.68 11.10
CA GLY A 51 -0.10 -10.04 9.84
C GLY A 51 0.48 -11.45 9.94
N GLU A 52 0.51 -12.15 8.82
CA GLU A 52 1.30 -13.37 8.67
C GLU A 52 2.58 -13.04 7.90
N ASP A 53 3.61 -13.84 8.11
CA ASP A 53 4.86 -13.71 7.36
C ASP A 53 4.56 -13.85 5.86
N PHE A 54 5.15 -12.98 5.04
CA PHE A 54 5.01 -12.95 3.58
C PHE A 54 3.62 -12.58 3.04
N GLN A 55 2.72 -11.99 3.84
CA GLN A 55 1.54 -11.33 3.29
C GLN A 55 1.94 -10.19 2.35
N ARG A 56 1.28 -10.11 1.19
CA ARG A 56 1.61 -9.12 0.15
C ARG A 56 0.99 -7.77 0.44
N THR A 57 -0.11 -7.77 1.19
CA THR A 57 -0.82 -6.56 1.58
C THR A 57 -0.61 -6.26 3.05
N LEU A 58 -0.70 -4.97 3.39
CA LEU A 58 -0.64 -4.51 4.76
C LEU A 58 -2.04 -4.59 5.39
N PRO A 59 -2.14 -4.76 6.74
CA PRO A 59 -3.44 -4.86 7.40
C PRO A 59 -4.39 -3.69 7.12
N HIS A 60 -3.84 -2.48 7.00
CA HIS A 60 -4.63 -1.28 6.74
C HIS A 60 -5.14 -1.20 5.28
N GLU A 61 -4.39 -1.74 4.32
CA GLU A 61 -4.78 -1.84 2.92
C GLU A 61 -5.97 -2.78 2.75
N ARG A 62 -5.89 -3.96 3.38
CA ARG A 62 -7.02 -4.92 3.42
C ARG A 62 -8.24 -4.34 4.10
N TRP A 63 -8.04 -3.64 5.22
CA TRP A 63 -9.13 -2.99 5.92
C TRP A 63 -9.83 -1.98 5.02
N LEU A 64 -9.08 -1.09 4.33
CA LEU A 64 -9.61 -0.13 3.37
C LEU A 64 -10.37 -0.85 2.24
N ALA A 65 -9.76 -1.85 1.61
CA ALA A 65 -10.38 -2.58 0.51
C ALA A 65 -11.71 -3.22 0.93
N ARG A 66 -11.80 -3.81 2.12
CA ARG A 66 -13.04 -4.38 2.66
C ARG A 66 -14.08 -3.32 3.00
N GLN A 67 -13.69 -2.21 3.64
CA GLN A 67 -14.64 -1.15 4.01
C GLN A 67 -15.30 -0.51 2.79
N PHE A 68 -14.59 -0.42 1.66
CA PHE A 68 -15.09 0.19 0.43
C PHE A 68 -15.58 -0.84 -0.61
N GLY A 69 -15.63 -2.13 -0.27
CA GLY A 69 -16.12 -3.18 -1.18
C GLY A 69 -15.26 -3.38 -2.43
N ALA A 70 -13.96 -3.07 -2.34
CA ALA A 70 -13.03 -3.18 -3.46
C ALA A 70 -12.59 -4.64 -3.72
N THR A 71 -12.69 -5.51 -2.71
CA THR A 71 -12.38 -6.94 -2.81
C THR A 71 -13.45 -7.68 -3.60
N GLN A 72 -13.07 -8.43 -4.63
CA GLN A 72 -13.98 -9.19 -5.49
C GLN A 72 -14.11 -10.66 -5.09
N GLY A 73 -13.25 -11.15 -4.18
CA GLY A 73 -13.18 -12.54 -3.78
C GLY A 73 -13.17 -12.76 -2.26
N ASN A 74 -12.81 -13.99 -1.87
CA ASN A 74 -12.68 -14.44 -0.49
C ASN A 74 -11.22 -14.56 -0.04
N ALA A 75 -10.27 -14.10 -0.86
CA ALA A 75 -8.85 -14.21 -0.57
C ALA A 75 -8.50 -13.32 0.64
N ALA A 76 -7.84 -13.92 1.63
CA ALA A 76 -7.53 -13.25 2.90
C ALA A 76 -6.57 -12.05 2.73
N ASP A 77 -5.77 -12.06 1.66
CA ASP A 77 -4.70 -11.09 1.33
C ASP A 77 -5.09 -10.13 0.20
N GLU A 78 -6.38 -9.98 -0.11
CA GLU A 78 -6.85 -9.15 -1.22
C GLU A 78 -6.96 -7.65 -0.85
N ALA A 79 -6.20 -6.80 -1.55
CA ALA A 79 -6.34 -5.34 -1.52
C ALA A 79 -5.95 -4.74 -2.88
N PRO A 80 -6.88 -4.65 -3.86
CA PRO A 80 -6.58 -4.18 -5.21
C PRO A 80 -6.49 -2.64 -5.22
N LEU A 81 -5.43 -2.10 -4.61
CA LEU A 81 -5.25 -0.66 -4.45
C LEU A 81 -4.69 0.02 -5.70
N ALA A 82 -3.90 -0.70 -6.50
CA ALA A 82 -3.22 -0.13 -7.66
C ALA A 82 -4.14 0.59 -8.67
N PRO A 83 -5.36 0.09 -9.01
CA PRO A 83 -6.30 0.84 -9.84
C PRO A 83 -6.70 2.20 -9.23
N TYR A 84 -6.91 2.28 -7.92
CA TYR A 84 -7.25 3.51 -7.23
C TYR A 84 -6.06 4.47 -7.11
N MET A 85 -4.85 3.92 -6.93
CA MET A 85 -3.62 4.69 -6.93
C MET A 85 -3.36 5.30 -8.33
N LEU A 86 -3.55 4.52 -9.40
CA LEU A 86 -3.43 5.00 -10.78
C LEU A 86 -4.42 6.13 -11.06
N LEU A 87 -5.68 5.96 -10.62
CA LEU A 87 -6.69 7.02 -10.72
C LEU A 87 -6.29 8.29 -9.97
N ALA A 88 -5.74 8.15 -8.75
CA ALA A 88 -5.26 9.28 -7.95
C ALA A 88 -4.06 10.00 -8.59
N ASP A 89 -3.21 9.26 -9.30
CA ASP A 89 -2.08 9.78 -10.08
C ASP A 89 -2.50 10.31 -11.47
N GLY A 90 -3.81 10.32 -11.79
CA GLY A 90 -4.36 10.92 -13.01
C GLY A 90 -4.45 9.99 -14.22
N GLY A 91 -4.20 8.70 -14.05
CA GLY A 91 -4.43 7.69 -15.08
C GLY A 91 -5.90 7.20 -15.15
N ASP A 92 -6.18 6.32 -16.10
CA ASP A 92 -7.49 5.66 -16.24
C ASP A 92 -7.32 4.14 -16.10
N PRO A 93 -7.67 3.56 -14.94
CA PRO A 93 -7.53 2.11 -14.73
C PRO A 93 -8.51 1.28 -15.55
N GLY A 94 -9.64 1.86 -16.01
CA GLY A 94 -10.72 1.14 -16.67
C GLY A 94 -11.19 -0.07 -15.83
N THR A 95 -11.30 -1.23 -16.48
CA THR A 95 -11.68 -2.51 -15.83
C THR A 95 -10.51 -3.50 -15.76
N HIS A 96 -9.27 -3.03 -15.98
CA HIS A 96 -8.09 -3.89 -16.00
C HIS A 96 -7.56 -4.16 -14.59
N ALA A 97 -6.89 -5.30 -14.42
CA ALA A 97 -6.14 -5.56 -13.21
C ALA A 97 -4.78 -4.88 -13.29
N TRP A 98 -4.44 -4.12 -12.25
CA TRP A 98 -3.21 -3.37 -12.16
C TRP A 98 -2.38 -3.83 -10.96
N ALA A 99 -1.06 -3.86 -11.15
CA ALA A 99 -0.08 -3.92 -10.07
C ALA A 99 0.68 -2.59 -10.02
N CYS A 100 0.96 -2.12 -8.82
CA CYS A 100 1.82 -0.98 -8.58
C CYS A 100 3.24 -1.49 -8.33
N VAL A 101 4.23 -0.94 -9.02
CA VAL A 101 5.65 -1.25 -8.83
C VAL A 101 6.44 0.03 -8.65
N GLU A 102 7.44 0.00 -7.78
CA GLU A 102 8.29 1.14 -7.47
C GLU A 102 9.75 0.76 -7.75
N PRO A 103 10.55 1.62 -8.40
CA PRO A 103 11.98 1.43 -8.53
C PRO A 103 12.64 1.42 -7.15
N VAL A 104 13.52 0.45 -6.90
CA VAL A 104 14.23 0.29 -5.63
C VAL A 104 15.70 -0.03 -5.85
N HIS A 105 16.53 0.24 -4.84
CA HIS A 105 17.91 -0.22 -4.81
C HIS A 105 18.02 -1.53 -4.03
N VAL A 106 18.51 -2.58 -4.68
CA VAL A 106 18.78 -3.87 -4.04
C VAL A 106 20.28 -4.10 -4.03
N GLU A 107 20.86 -4.21 -2.83
CA GLU A 107 22.25 -4.64 -2.66
C GLU A 107 22.32 -6.17 -2.66
N ILE A 108 23.22 -6.71 -3.48
CA ILE A 108 23.43 -8.15 -3.60
C ILE A 108 24.60 -8.52 -2.69
N ALA A 109 24.29 -9.09 -1.52
CA ALA A 109 25.28 -9.70 -0.64
C ALA A 109 25.58 -11.15 -1.07
N HIS A 110 26.53 -11.80 -0.40
CA HIS A 110 26.95 -13.15 -0.78
C HIS A 110 25.85 -14.21 -0.59
N ASP A 111 25.03 -14.07 0.45
CA ASP A 111 24.01 -15.05 0.88
C ASP A 111 22.60 -14.46 0.99
N HIS A 112 22.41 -13.17 0.73
CA HIS A 112 21.11 -12.50 0.81
C HIS A 112 21.03 -11.27 -0.11
N LEU A 113 19.81 -10.76 -0.29
CA LEU A 113 19.52 -9.49 -0.93
C LEU A 113 19.06 -8.50 0.13
N VAL A 114 19.56 -7.27 0.08
CA VAL A 114 19.12 -6.18 0.96
C VAL A 114 18.33 -5.19 0.13
N LEU A 115 17.05 -5.04 0.47
CA LEU A 115 16.25 -3.93 -0.03
C LEU A 115 16.64 -2.69 0.78
N VAL A 116 17.33 -1.75 0.14
CA VAL A 116 17.57 -0.44 0.73
C VAL A 116 16.26 0.33 0.75
N ASP A 117 16.09 1.23 1.72
CA ASP A 117 14.92 2.10 1.82
C ASP A 117 14.61 2.73 0.45
N PRO A 118 13.42 2.45 -0.15
CA PRO A 118 13.05 3.00 -1.44
C PRO A 118 13.18 4.52 -1.51
N SER A 119 12.96 5.22 -0.39
CA SER A 119 13.05 6.69 -0.33
C SER A 119 14.49 7.20 -0.49
N SER A 120 15.51 6.38 -0.20
CA SER A 120 16.91 6.78 -0.33
C SER A 120 17.44 6.65 -1.76
N LEU A 121 16.71 5.98 -2.67
CA LEU A 121 17.09 5.91 -4.08
C LEU A 121 17.13 7.31 -4.73
N ALA A 122 16.27 8.22 -4.24
CA ALA A 122 16.27 9.65 -4.58
C ALA A 122 16.38 9.94 -6.09
N LEU A 123 15.63 9.18 -6.91
CA LEU A 123 15.55 9.41 -8.36
C LEU A 123 14.98 10.81 -8.63
N ASP A 124 15.77 11.65 -9.29
CA ASP A 124 15.23 12.86 -9.89
C ASP A 124 14.42 12.53 -11.15
N ASP A 125 13.70 13.52 -11.67
CA ASP A 125 12.83 13.34 -12.83
C ASP A 125 13.60 12.87 -14.08
N GLY A 126 14.87 13.28 -14.24
CA GLY A 126 15.71 12.93 -15.38
C GLY A 126 16.17 11.47 -15.32
N ASP A 127 16.67 11.05 -14.16
CA ASP A 127 17.12 9.69 -13.92
C ASP A 127 15.94 8.70 -13.97
N ALA A 128 14.79 9.08 -13.39
CA ALA A 128 13.59 8.26 -13.48
C ALA A 128 13.10 8.10 -14.92
N ALA A 129 13.13 9.17 -15.73
CA ALA A 129 12.76 9.10 -17.13
C ALA A 129 13.73 8.21 -17.93
N ALA A 130 15.04 8.32 -17.67
CA ALA A 130 16.05 7.47 -18.30
C ALA A 130 15.85 6.00 -17.93
N LEU A 131 15.60 5.70 -16.66
CA LEU A 131 15.33 4.35 -16.19
C LEU A 131 14.07 3.78 -16.84
N LEU A 132 12.98 4.55 -16.88
CA LEU A 132 11.74 4.15 -17.53
C LEU A 132 11.93 3.88 -19.03
N ALA A 133 12.73 4.71 -19.72
CA ALA A 133 13.01 4.53 -21.15
C ALA A 133 13.74 3.21 -21.44
N VAL A 134 14.61 2.75 -20.54
CA VAL A 134 15.28 1.45 -20.65
C VAL A 134 14.35 0.30 -20.25
N ALA A 135 13.57 0.46 -19.19
CA ALA A 135 12.71 -0.61 -18.66
C ALA A 135 11.49 -0.89 -19.54
N ARG A 136 10.87 0.15 -20.11
CA ARG A 136 9.64 0.06 -20.90
C ARG A 136 9.68 -0.99 -22.00
N PRO A 137 10.65 -1.00 -22.94
CA PRO A 137 10.65 -1.98 -24.02
C PRO A 137 10.77 -3.42 -23.52
N LEU A 138 11.55 -3.65 -22.44
CA LEU A 138 11.72 -4.98 -21.85
C LEU A 138 10.42 -5.48 -21.21
N ILE A 139 9.68 -4.59 -20.54
CA ILE A 139 8.38 -4.91 -19.93
C ILE A 139 7.32 -5.17 -21.00
N GLU A 140 7.27 -4.32 -22.02
CA GLU A 140 6.28 -4.42 -23.11
C GLU A 140 6.54 -5.66 -23.99
N GLU A 141 7.80 -6.10 -24.15
CA GLU A 141 8.15 -7.36 -24.84
C GLU A 141 7.55 -8.59 -24.14
N LEU A 142 7.33 -8.53 -22.82
CA LEU A 142 6.65 -9.57 -22.05
C LEU A 142 5.12 -9.53 -22.19
N GLY A 143 4.59 -8.63 -23.02
CA GLY A 143 3.15 -8.43 -23.20
C GLY A 143 2.49 -7.72 -22.01
N VAL A 144 3.26 -6.97 -21.21
CA VAL A 144 2.75 -6.24 -20.05
C VAL A 144 2.57 -4.76 -20.42
N ARG A 145 1.37 -4.22 -20.18
CA ARG A 145 1.10 -2.79 -20.33
C ARG A 145 1.74 -2.02 -19.18
N LEU A 146 2.43 -0.93 -19.50
CA LEU A 146 3.12 -0.08 -18.53
C LEU A 146 2.63 1.37 -18.59
N GLU A 147 2.12 1.88 -17.47
CA GLU A 147 1.80 3.29 -17.25
C GLU A 147 2.66 3.86 -16.13
N ALA A 148 3.20 5.07 -16.30
CA ALA A 148 4.08 5.69 -15.32
C ALA A 148 3.77 7.19 -15.23
N PRO A 149 2.61 7.57 -14.65
CA PRO A 149 2.26 8.97 -14.45
C PRO A 149 3.17 9.65 -13.42
N GLN A 150 3.81 8.87 -12.55
CA GLN A 150 4.76 9.34 -11.54
C GLN A 150 6.15 8.73 -11.78
N PRO A 151 7.25 9.46 -11.51
CA PRO A 151 8.62 8.97 -11.70
C PRO A 151 8.94 7.70 -10.89
N ALA A 152 8.56 7.69 -9.61
CA ALA A 152 8.87 6.63 -8.65
C ALA A 152 7.78 5.53 -8.57
N ARG A 153 6.71 5.63 -9.36
CA ARG A 153 5.60 4.69 -9.28
C ARG A 153 5.06 4.36 -10.65
N TRP A 154 5.18 3.09 -11.00
CA TRP A 154 4.73 2.55 -12.27
C TRP A 154 3.59 1.55 -12.06
N TYR A 155 2.75 1.43 -13.06
CA TYR A 155 1.56 0.61 -13.06
C TYR A 155 1.66 -0.38 -14.20
N LEU A 156 1.56 -1.65 -13.85
CA LEU A 156 1.66 -2.76 -14.78
C LEU A 156 0.32 -3.47 -14.88
N SER A 157 -0.14 -3.76 -16.09
CA SER A 157 -1.35 -4.53 -16.34
C SER A 157 -1.07 -5.68 -17.29
N SER A 158 -1.43 -6.89 -16.86
CA SER A 158 -1.43 -8.10 -17.69
C SER A 158 -2.35 -9.17 -17.09
N GLU A 159 -2.69 -10.19 -17.88
CA GLU A 159 -3.45 -11.35 -17.36
C GLU A 159 -2.66 -12.12 -16.30
N GLN A 160 -1.32 -12.17 -16.37
CA GLN A 160 -0.51 -12.84 -15.36
C GLN A 160 -0.58 -12.09 -14.01
N LEU A 161 -0.53 -10.75 -14.03
CA LEU A 161 -0.63 -9.92 -12.84
C LEU A 161 -2.05 -9.95 -12.25
N ALA A 162 -3.09 -10.11 -13.09
CA ALA A 162 -4.45 -10.29 -12.62
C ALA A 162 -4.60 -11.49 -11.67
N ARG A 163 -3.82 -12.56 -11.87
CA ARG A 163 -3.81 -13.75 -11.00
C ARG A 163 -3.07 -13.53 -9.68
N LEU A 164 -2.30 -12.45 -9.55
CA LEU A 164 -1.71 -12.07 -8.27
C LEU A 164 -2.71 -11.29 -7.41
N ALA A 165 -3.69 -10.61 -8.00
CA ALA A 165 -4.66 -9.83 -7.24
C ALA A 165 -5.71 -10.68 -6.50
N GLY A 166 -5.78 -12.00 -6.74
CA GLY A 166 -6.73 -12.93 -6.12
C GLY A 166 -6.08 -14.21 -5.62
#